data_AF-A0A3D8QQ60-F1
#
_entry.id   AF-A0A3D8QQ60-F1
#
_cell.length_a   1.000
_cell.length_b   1.000
_cell.length_c   1.000
_cell.angle_alpha   90.00
_cell.angle_beta   90.00
_cell.angle_gamma   90.00
#
_symmetry.space_group_name_H-M   'P 1'
#
loop_
_entity.id
_entity.type
_entity.pdbx_description
1 polymer ?
#
loop_
_entity_poly.entity_id
_entity_poly.type
_entity_poly.pdbx_seq_one_letter_code
_entity_poly.pdbx_strand_id
1 'polypeptide(L)'
;MEKSDKSDVGKLLTPSRPNEEFTLSENSLAWICMLQLQPHRDLKEAPRDPIQLPQQPAIMLSRRIATARPLRAAIPIPRATLLQQRYASIAPPPSNEPEYPKLTELEDPNMNGGYINPPPVKRQFRDPHGDWWDKQERRNYGEPVHEDNDILGMFSPEEYTHVKPGKGALQLLTYVGAVFGLCGVVSLYYPDKQSAPREFPGGLEKELGGPAAVRARMAGDPIE
;
A
#
# COMPACT_ATOMS: atom_id res chain seq x y z
N MET A 1 14.30 63.94 32.91
CA MET A 1 14.75 63.22 34.11
C MET A 1 13.64 62.23 34.41
N GLU A 2 13.78 60.92 34.25
CA GLU A 2 14.88 60.04 34.65
C GLU A 2 14.84 58.75 33.79
N LYS A 3 16.01 58.24 33.42
CA LYS A 3 16.24 56.94 32.75
C LYS A 3 16.56 55.88 33.80
N SER A 4 16.01 54.67 33.68
CA SER A 4 16.59 53.38 34.13
C SER A 4 15.59 52.30 33.70
N ASP A 5 15.82 51.43 32.71
CA ASP A 5 16.84 50.40 32.47
C ASP A 5 16.86 49.24 33.48
N LYS A 6 16.74 48.02 32.91
CA LYS A 6 16.99 46.63 33.35
C LYS A 6 15.97 45.69 32.67
N SER A 7 16.27 45.11 31.52
CA SER A 7 17.17 43.98 31.26
C SER A 7 16.58 42.62 31.70
N ASP A 8 16.55 41.70 30.72
CA ASP A 8 16.63 40.25 30.87
C ASP A 8 15.43 39.49 31.45
N VAL A 9 14.54 39.06 30.55
CA VAL A 9 13.93 37.73 30.68
C VAL A 9 14.28 36.94 29.43
N GLY A 10 15.24 36.04 29.62
CA GLY A 10 15.91 35.28 28.58
C GLY A 10 15.00 34.33 27.83
N LYS A 11 15.20 34.33 26.51
CA LYS A 11 15.44 33.14 25.68
C LYS A 11 15.49 31.83 26.47
N LEU A 12 14.46 31.00 26.32
CA LEU A 12 14.51 29.59 26.70
C LEU A 12 14.08 28.72 25.51
N LEU A 13 15.14 28.23 24.85
CA LEU A 13 15.31 26.91 24.23
C LEU A 13 14.30 26.43 23.18
N THR A 14 14.61 26.74 21.93
CA THR A 14 14.49 25.77 20.83
C THR A 14 15.72 24.86 20.82
N PRO A 15 15.59 23.51 20.78
CA PRO A 15 16.72 22.68 20.44
C PRO A 15 16.86 22.61 18.91
N SER A 16 17.64 23.52 18.34
CA SER A 16 18.21 23.38 17.00
C SER A 16 19.21 22.22 17.01
N ARG A 17 18.85 21.07 16.42
CA ARG A 17 19.82 20.00 16.16
C ARG A 17 20.84 20.50 15.14
N PRO A 18 22.15 20.45 15.42
CA PRO A 18 23.16 20.73 14.42
C PRO A 18 23.24 19.58 13.41
N ASN A 19 23.60 19.94 12.19
CA ASN A 19 23.76 19.07 11.05
C ASN A 19 24.93 18.11 11.33
N GLU A 20 24.64 16.84 11.63
CA GLU A 20 25.68 15.81 11.67
C GLU A 20 26.03 15.41 10.25
N GLU A 21 27.21 15.87 9.83
CA GLU A 21 27.92 15.37 8.66
C GLU A 21 28.19 13.87 8.85
N PHE A 22 27.70 13.06 7.91
CA PHE A 22 27.88 11.62 7.92
C PHE A 22 29.30 11.29 7.43
N THR A 23 30.29 11.46 8.31
CA THR A 23 31.65 10.94 8.06
C THR A 23 31.65 9.44 8.39
N LEU A 24 31.76 8.62 7.36
CA LEU A 24 31.97 7.18 7.43
C LEU A 24 33.33 6.90 8.10
N SER A 25 33.34 6.88 9.43
CA SER A 25 34.53 6.51 10.19
C SER A 25 34.76 4.99 10.12
N GLU A 26 36.03 4.62 10.07
CA GLU A 26 36.58 3.27 9.84
C GLU A 26 36.10 2.19 10.84
N ASN A 27 35.32 2.58 11.85
CA ASN A 27 34.79 1.70 12.90
C ASN A 27 33.60 0.84 12.46
N SER A 28 32.98 1.11 11.31
CA SER A 28 31.83 0.34 10.81
C SER A 28 32.24 -1.04 10.25
N LEU A 29 33.48 -1.16 9.74
CA LEU A 29 33.99 -2.42 9.20
C LEU A 29 34.39 -3.43 10.29
N ALA A 30 34.72 -2.96 11.50
CA ALA A 30 35.05 -3.82 12.63
C ALA A 30 33.83 -4.60 13.16
N TRP A 31 32.64 -4.01 13.10
CA TRP A 31 31.39 -4.66 13.52
C TRP A 31 30.95 -5.77 12.55
N ILE A 32 31.18 -5.59 11.25
CA ILE A 32 30.84 -6.60 10.24
C ILE A 32 31.81 -7.80 10.32
N CYS A 33 33.08 -7.59 10.67
CA CYS A 33 34.05 -8.68 10.87
C CYS A 33 33.83 -9.50 12.15
N MET A 34 33.23 -8.94 13.20
CA MET A 34 33.05 -9.65 14.47
C MET A 34 31.89 -10.67 14.49
N LEU A 35 31.03 -10.70 13.47
CA LEU A 35 29.90 -11.62 13.37
C LEU A 35 30.24 -12.97 12.68
N GLN A 36 31.48 -13.17 12.22
CA GLN A 36 31.89 -14.37 11.46
C GLN A 36 32.79 -15.35 12.23
N LEU A 37 33.18 -15.08 13.48
CA LEU A 37 34.02 -15.99 14.27
C LEU A 37 33.50 -16.17 15.71
N GLN A 38 32.52 -17.08 15.88
CA GLN A 38 32.21 -17.67 17.18
C GLN A 38 32.77 -19.11 17.17
N PRO A 39 33.80 -19.43 17.98
CA PRO A 39 34.26 -20.80 18.15
C PRO A 39 33.22 -21.63 18.91
N HIS A 40 32.97 -22.84 18.40
CA HIS A 40 32.07 -23.86 18.94
C HIS A 40 32.26 -24.04 20.46
N ARG A 41 31.21 -23.78 21.26
CA ARG A 41 31.17 -24.20 22.65
C ARG A 41 30.79 -25.68 22.69
N ASP A 42 31.67 -26.50 23.25
CA ASP A 42 31.40 -27.90 23.61
C ASP A 42 30.29 -27.98 24.66
N LEU A 43 29.09 -28.34 24.21
CA LEU A 43 27.98 -28.71 25.09
C LEU A 43 28.19 -30.17 25.50
N LYS A 44 28.55 -30.38 26.77
CA LYS A 44 28.51 -31.70 27.42
C LYS A 44 27.09 -32.28 27.29
N GLU A 45 26.99 -33.44 26.65
CA GLU A 45 25.74 -34.18 26.51
C GLU A 45 25.23 -34.66 27.87
N ALA A 46 23.96 -34.33 28.17
CA ALA A 46 23.21 -34.93 29.26
C ALA A 46 22.67 -36.31 28.81
N PRO A 47 22.53 -37.30 29.72
CA PRO A 47 21.99 -38.61 29.39
C PRO A 47 20.54 -38.50 28.88
N ARG A 48 20.28 -38.99 27.68
CA ARG A 48 18.93 -39.10 27.12
C ARG A 48 18.32 -40.43 27.53
N ASP A 49 17.35 -40.40 28.44
CA ASP A 49 16.45 -41.53 28.65
C ASP A 49 15.55 -41.71 27.42
N PRO A 50 15.31 -42.93 26.93
CA PRO A 50 14.47 -43.15 25.77
C PRO A 50 13.00 -42.87 26.11
N ILE A 51 12.50 -41.74 25.59
CA ILE A 51 11.07 -41.44 25.56
C ILE A 51 10.38 -42.45 24.65
N GLN A 52 9.59 -43.36 25.23
CA GLN A 52 8.65 -44.21 24.51
C GLN A 52 7.50 -43.33 23.97
N LEU A 53 7.55 -43.03 22.68
CA LEU A 53 6.42 -42.46 21.94
C LEU A 53 5.36 -43.54 21.70
N PRO A 54 4.08 -43.30 22.00
CA PRO A 54 3.02 -44.25 21.66
C PRO A 54 2.88 -44.34 20.13
N GLN A 55 2.99 -45.56 19.61
CA GLN A 55 2.75 -45.85 18.20
C GLN A 55 1.29 -45.57 17.84
N GLN A 56 1.07 -44.59 16.98
CA GLN A 56 -0.25 -44.31 16.40
C GLN A 56 -0.47 -45.23 15.19
N PRO A 57 -1.61 -45.95 15.08
CA PRO A 57 -1.88 -46.77 13.92
C PRO A 57 -2.16 -45.88 12.69
N ALA A 58 -1.46 -46.16 11.60
CA ALA A 58 -1.69 -45.52 10.31
C ALA A 58 -3.06 -45.92 9.75
N ILE A 59 -4.04 -45.02 9.84
CA ILE A 59 -5.33 -45.17 9.16
C ILE A 59 -5.16 -44.71 7.71
N MET A 60 -5.02 -45.67 6.79
CA MET A 60 -5.11 -45.41 5.35
C MET A 60 -6.57 -45.22 4.93
N LEU A 61 -7.04 -43.98 4.77
CA LEU A 61 -8.34 -43.68 4.17
C LEU A 61 -8.21 -43.57 2.64
N SER A 62 -8.41 -44.70 1.98
CA SER A 62 -8.72 -44.76 0.55
C SER A 62 -10.22 -44.50 0.35
N ARG A 63 -10.58 -43.41 -0.35
CA ARG A 63 -11.77 -43.42 -1.20
C ARG A 63 -11.74 -42.31 -2.25
N ARG A 64 -11.67 -42.76 -3.51
CA ARG A 64 -11.91 -41.99 -4.72
C ARG A 64 -13.32 -41.40 -4.67
N ILE A 65 -13.44 -40.09 -4.86
CA ILE A 65 -14.71 -39.44 -5.20
C ILE A 65 -14.53 -38.85 -6.60
N ALA A 66 -15.09 -39.54 -7.59
CA ALA A 66 -15.27 -38.99 -8.92
C ALA A 66 -16.52 -38.10 -8.89
N THR A 67 -16.36 -36.80 -9.07
CA THR A 67 -17.48 -35.87 -9.23
C THR A 67 -17.62 -35.50 -10.71
N ALA A 68 -18.72 -35.92 -11.33
CA ALA A 68 -19.08 -35.55 -12.69
C ALA A 68 -19.42 -34.05 -12.79
N ARG A 69 -18.90 -33.36 -13.82
CA ARG A 69 -19.26 -31.98 -14.16
C ARG A 69 -20.61 -31.96 -14.89
N PRO A 70 -21.65 -31.25 -14.43
CA PRO A 70 -22.81 -30.99 -15.25
C PRO A 70 -22.48 -29.91 -16.30
N LEU A 71 -22.81 -30.18 -17.56
CA LEU A 71 -22.77 -29.20 -18.64
C LEU A 71 -23.80 -28.10 -18.37
N ARG A 72 -23.35 -26.85 -18.29
CA ARG A 72 -24.24 -25.68 -18.22
C ARG A 72 -24.92 -25.50 -19.58
N ALA A 73 -26.21 -25.80 -19.65
CA ALA A 73 -27.06 -25.27 -20.71
C ALA A 73 -27.24 -23.77 -20.49
N ALA A 74 -26.81 -22.95 -21.44
CA ALA A 74 -26.99 -21.50 -21.42
C ALA A 74 -28.43 -21.17 -21.79
N ILE A 75 -29.23 -20.70 -20.83
CA ILE A 75 -30.54 -20.11 -21.09
C ILE A 75 -30.31 -18.64 -21.48
N PRO A 76 -30.76 -18.17 -22.66
CA PRO A 76 -30.65 -16.76 -22.99
C PRO A 76 -31.56 -15.93 -22.08
N ILE A 77 -30.96 -15.07 -21.27
CA ILE A 77 -31.69 -14.08 -20.46
C ILE A 77 -32.15 -12.98 -21.43
N PRO A 78 -33.47 -12.71 -21.58
CA PRO A 78 -33.92 -11.59 -22.38
C PRO A 78 -33.45 -10.30 -21.69
N ARG A 79 -32.60 -9.53 -22.38
CA ARG A 79 -32.28 -8.16 -21.96
C ARG A 79 -33.53 -7.32 -22.11
N ALA A 80 -34.25 -7.09 -21.01
CA ALA A 80 -35.25 -6.04 -20.96
C ALA A 80 -34.54 -4.70 -21.18
N THR A 81 -34.83 -4.03 -22.29
CA THR A 81 -34.45 -2.64 -22.48
C THR A 81 -35.28 -1.80 -21.52
N LEU A 82 -34.70 -1.41 -20.40
CA LEU A 82 -35.28 -0.39 -19.52
C LEU A 82 -35.35 0.92 -20.30
N LEU A 83 -36.55 1.28 -20.76
CA LEU A 83 -36.83 2.63 -21.23
C LEU A 83 -36.72 3.58 -20.05
N GLN A 84 -35.64 4.35 -20.01
CA GLN A 84 -35.45 5.43 -19.06
C GLN A 84 -36.40 6.58 -19.44
N GLN A 85 -37.65 6.52 -18.96
CA GLN A 85 -38.56 7.65 -18.98
C GLN A 85 -37.99 8.76 -18.11
N ARG A 86 -37.29 9.73 -18.72
CA ARG A 86 -36.98 11.00 -18.07
C ARG A 86 -38.24 11.83 -18.06
N TYR A 87 -38.87 11.95 -16.90
CA TYR A 87 -39.86 12.99 -16.64
C TYR A 87 -39.12 14.33 -16.56
N ALA A 88 -39.01 15.03 -17.68
CA ALA A 88 -38.78 16.47 -17.68
C ALA A 88 -40.15 17.15 -17.59
N SER A 89 -40.24 18.19 -16.75
CA SER A 89 -41.40 19.05 -16.49
C SER A 89 -42.59 18.41 -15.76
N ILE A 90 -42.42 18.16 -14.46
CA ILE A 90 -43.50 18.37 -13.48
C ILE A 90 -43.01 19.53 -12.61
N ALA A 91 -43.72 20.66 -12.62
CA ALA A 91 -43.47 21.71 -11.63
C ALA A 91 -43.55 21.07 -10.24
N PRO A 92 -42.60 21.33 -9.34
CA PRO A 92 -42.60 20.66 -8.05
C PRO A 92 -43.95 20.92 -7.36
N PRO A 93 -44.59 19.89 -6.76
CA PRO A 93 -45.78 20.11 -5.94
C PRO A 93 -45.44 21.16 -4.87
N PRO A 94 -46.40 21.97 -4.39
CA PRO A 94 -46.12 22.94 -3.32
C PRO A 94 -45.52 22.19 -2.14
N SER A 95 -44.21 22.31 -1.99
CA SER A 95 -43.47 21.58 -1.00
C SER A 95 -43.78 22.24 0.34
N ASN A 96 -44.53 21.54 1.20
CA ASN A 96 -44.54 21.79 2.65
C ASN A 96 -43.18 21.46 3.29
N GLU A 97 -42.09 21.68 2.55
CA GLU A 97 -40.74 21.48 3.02
C GLU A 97 -40.40 22.63 3.96
N PRO A 98 -39.85 22.33 5.15
CA PRO A 98 -39.39 23.38 6.05
C PRO A 98 -38.38 24.25 5.29
N GLU A 99 -38.65 25.56 5.22
CA GLU A 99 -37.71 26.51 4.64
C GLU A 99 -36.48 26.56 5.54
N TYR A 100 -35.38 25.94 5.07
CA TYR A 100 -34.12 25.98 5.80
C TYR A 100 -33.59 27.42 5.83
N PRO A 101 -33.09 27.90 6.98
CA PRO A 101 -32.48 29.22 7.07
C PRO A 101 -31.36 29.34 6.04
N LYS A 102 -31.49 30.27 5.10
CA LYS A 102 -30.41 30.60 4.17
C LYS A 102 -29.46 31.54 4.90
N LEU A 103 -28.33 31.01 5.34
CA LEU A 103 -27.25 31.81 5.91
C LEU A 103 -26.60 32.62 4.79
N THR A 104 -26.29 33.89 5.06
CA THR A 104 -25.52 34.70 4.12
C THR A 104 -24.07 34.23 4.07
N GLU A 105 -23.35 34.55 2.98
CA GLU A 105 -21.94 34.18 2.81
C GLU A 105 -21.03 34.67 3.94
N LEU A 106 -21.44 35.73 4.66
CA LEU A 106 -20.73 36.25 5.83
C LEU A 106 -20.98 35.43 7.10
N GLU A 107 -22.15 34.81 7.21
CA GLU A 107 -22.56 34.01 8.36
C GLU A 107 -22.10 32.55 8.23
N ASP A 108 -21.99 32.05 6.99
CA ASP A 108 -21.56 30.70 6.67
C ASP A 108 -20.57 30.68 5.49
N PRO A 109 -19.30 31.04 5.72
CA PRO A 109 -18.27 31.04 4.67
C PRO A 109 -17.94 29.64 4.14
N ASN A 110 -18.23 28.59 4.91
CA ASN A 110 -17.97 27.21 4.52
C ASN A 110 -19.18 26.53 3.87
N MET A 111 -20.31 27.24 3.76
CA MET A 111 -21.58 26.74 3.21
C MET A 111 -22.02 25.42 3.89
N ASN A 112 -21.77 25.29 5.19
CA ASN A 112 -22.02 24.06 5.95
C ASN A 112 -23.34 24.07 6.72
N GLY A 113 -24.20 25.08 6.50
CA GLY A 113 -25.50 25.22 7.13
C GLY A 113 -25.43 25.62 8.60
N GLY A 114 -24.34 26.27 9.01
CA GLY A 114 -24.12 26.67 10.42
C GLY A 114 -23.76 25.49 11.32
N TYR A 115 -23.25 24.41 10.74
CA TYR A 115 -22.78 23.25 11.48
C TYR A 115 -21.50 23.61 12.27
N ILE A 116 -21.46 23.22 13.54
CA ILE A 116 -20.28 23.45 14.39
C ILE A 116 -19.16 22.53 13.89
N ASN A 117 -18.24 23.11 13.13
CA ASN A 117 -17.16 22.35 12.51
C ASN A 117 -15.89 22.40 13.38
N PRO A 118 -15.54 21.33 14.13
CA PRO A 118 -14.28 21.28 14.87
C PRO A 118 -13.06 21.31 13.93
N PRO A 119 -11.83 21.55 14.44
CA PRO A 119 -10.64 21.53 13.60
C PRO A 119 -10.46 20.20 12.85
N PRO A 120 -9.98 20.23 11.58
CA PRO A 120 -9.82 19.04 10.75
C PRO A 120 -8.58 18.23 11.17
N VAL A 121 -8.65 17.56 12.33
CA VAL A 121 -7.56 16.73 12.86
C VAL A 121 -7.93 15.27 12.72
N LYS A 122 -7.08 14.52 12.01
CA LYS A 122 -7.29 13.08 11.82
C LYS A 122 -7.21 12.33 13.14
N ARG A 123 -8.16 11.41 13.34
CA ARG A 123 -8.29 10.63 14.60
C ARG A 123 -7.09 9.76 14.92
N GLN A 124 -6.29 9.39 13.91
CA GLN A 124 -5.06 8.63 14.11
C GLN A 124 -4.05 9.32 15.04
N PHE A 125 -4.06 10.67 15.09
CA PHE A 125 -3.14 11.46 15.91
C PHE A 125 -3.66 11.72 17.32
N ARG A 126 -4.91 11.31 17.62
CA ARG A 126 -5.41 11.32 18.98
C ARG A 126 -4.66 10.28 19.81
N ASP A 127 -4.55 10.54 21.11
CA ASP A 127 -3.87 9.66 22.06
C ASP A 127 -4.40 8.22 21.95
N PRO A 128 -3.56 7.24 21.55
CA PRO A 128 -3.96 5.83 21.49
C PRO A 128 -4.33 5.23 22.84
N HIS A 129 -3.82 5.79 23.94
CA HIS A 129 -4.02 5.29 25.29
C HIS A 129 -5.09 6.06 26.08
N GLY A 130 -5.75 7.01 25.44
CA GLY A 130 -6.82 7.79 26.04
C GLY A 130 -8.03 6.94 26.43
N ASP A 131 -8.76 7.38 27.47
CA ASP A 131 -9.97 6.70 27.90
C ASP A 131 -11.19 7.07 27.04
N TRP A 132 -11.19 6.62 25.78
CA TRP A 132 -12.27 6.86 24.83
C TRP A 132 -13.50 5.97 25.10
N TRP A 133 -14.70 6.50 24.87
CA TRP A 133 -15.94 5.71 24.86
C TRP A 133 -15.95 4.69 23.71
N ASP A 134 -15.64 5.15 22.50
CA ASP A 134 -15.36 4.30 21.34
C ASP A 134 -13.84 4.15 21.21
N LYS A 135 -13.32 2.99 21.60
CA LYS A 135 -11.89 2.67 21.56
C LYS A 135 -11.35 2.54 20.14
N GLN A 136 -12.17 2.11 19.18
CA GLN A 136 -11.71 1.85 17.81
C GLN A 136 -11.52 3.16 17.06
N GLU A 137 -12.49 4.06 17.18
CA GLU A 137 -12.46 5.38 16.53
C GLU A 137 -11.78 6.46 17.39
N ARG A 138 -11.40 6.14 18.63
CA ARG A 138 -10.85 7.10 19.61
C ARG A 138 -11.76 8.33 19.79
N ARG A 139 -13.05 8.07 20.05
CA ARG A 139 -14.12 9.07 20.14
C ARG A 139 -14.91 8.97 21.43
N ASN A 140 -15.30 10.12 21.99
CA ASN A 140 -16.25 10.21 23.09
C ASN A 140 -17.70 10.41 22.61
N TYR A 141 -18.66 9.98 23.42
CA TYR A 141 -20.07 10.18 23.11
C TYR A 141 -20.44 11.67 23.17
N GLY A 142 -21.19 12.17 22.19
CA GLY A 142 -21.65 13.56 22.13
C GLY A 142 -20.58 14.59 21.73
N GLU A 143 -19.36 14.17 21.37
CA GLU A 143 -18.38 15.12 20.82
C GLU A 143 -18.82 15.62 19.43
N PRO A 144 -18.65 16.92 19.12
CA PRO A 144 -18.87 17.44 17.77
C PRO A 144 -17.99 16.69 16.76
N VAL A 145 -18.59 16.31 15.63
CA VAL A 145 -17.93 15.56 14.56
C VAL A 145 -17.57 16.55 13.46
N HIS A 146 -16.40 16.42 12.84
CA HIS A 146 -16.03 17.24 11.69
C HIS A 146 -16.91 16.85 10.48
N GLU A 147 -17.20 17.78 9.59
CA GLU A 147 -18.01 17.48 8.39
C GLU A 147 -17.37 16.37 7.53
N ASP A 148 -16.07 16.46 7.27
CA ASP A 148 -15.27 15.46 6.54
C ASP A 148 -14.77 14.31 7.45
N ASN A 149 -15.59 13.85 8.38
CA ASN A 149 -15.20 12.79 9.31
C ASN A 149 -15.01 11.41 8.64
N ASP A 150 -15.50 11.22 7.42
CA ASP A 150 -15.19 10.06 6.59
C ASP A 150 -13.72 10.04 6.16
N ILE A 151 -13.13 11.21 5.87
CA ILE A 151 -11.72 11.38 5.53
C ILE A 151 -10.85 11.50 6.78
N LEU A 152 -11.34 12.12 7.85
CA LEU A 152 -10.59 12.28 9.11
C LEU A 152 -10.75 11.10 10.09
N GLY A 153 -11.57 10.11 9.73
CA GLY A 153 -11.85 8.91 10.50
C GLY A 153 -10.63 8.01 10.72
N MET A 154 -10.77 7.00 11.59
CA MET A 154 -9.70 6.01 11.79
C MET A 154 -9.54 5.10 10.57
N PHE A 155 -10.63 4.80 9.87
CA PHE A 155 -10.66 3.90 8.72
C PHE A 155 -10.24 4.55 7.39
N SER A 156 -9.87 5.82 7.39
CA SER A 156 -9.36 6.49 6.20
C SER A 156 -7.85 6.25 6.03
N PRO A 157 -7.29 6.42 4.81
CA PRO A 157 -5.87 6.17 4.52
C PRO A 157 -4.94 6.90 5.49
N GLU A 158 -4.05 6.16 6.18
CA GLU A 158 -3.13 6.69 7.19
C GLU A 158 -2.30 7.88 6.70
N GLU A 159 -2.18 8.91 7.53
CA GLU A 159 -1.34 10.06 7.25
C GLU A 159 0.08 9.86 7.80
N TYR A 160 1.03 9.67 6.89
CA TYR A 160 2.40 9.37 7.25
C TYR A 160 3.19 10.64 7.62
N THR A 161 3.77 10.69 8.82
CA THR A 161 4.43 11.91 9.36
C THR A 161 5.95 11.88 9.35
N HIS A 162 6.58 10.73 9.12
CA HIS A 162 8.05 10.64 9.20
C HIS A 162 8.75 11.33 8.03
N VAL A 163 8.14 11.37 6.84
CA VAL A 163 8.71 11.96 5.63
C VAL A 163 7.65 12.78 4.90
N LYS A 164 8.01 14.01 4.49
CA LYS A 164 7.12 14.85 3.68
C LYS A 164 6.80 14.17 2.33
N PRO A 165 5.57 14.24 1.82
CA PRO A 165 5.16 13.56 0.58
C PRO A 165 6.08 13.82 -0.61
N GLY A 166 6.51 15.08 -0.82
CA GLY A 166 7.42 15.43 -1.92
C GLY A 166 8.80 14.76 -1.80
N LYS A 167 9.33 14.60 -0.57
CA LYS A 167 10.59 13.90 -0.35
C LYS A 167 10.44 12.39 -0.54
N GLY A 168 9.33 11.81 -0.08
CA GLY A 168 9.01 10.40 -0.29
C GLY A 168 8.88 10.06 -1.78
N ALA A 169 8.19 10.91 -2.54
CA ALA A 169 8.07 10.76 -3.99
C ALA A 169 9.43 10.83 -4.68
N LEU A 170 10.28 11.79 -4.30
CA LEU A 170 11.65 11.89 -4.85
C LEU A 170 12.48 10.64 -4.55
N GLN A 171 12.43 10.12 -3.32
CA GLN A 171 13.15 8.90 -2.95
C GLN A 171 12.66 7.69 -3.75
N LEU A 172 11.34 7.53 -3.89
CA LEU A 172 10.75 6.44 -4.67
C LEU A 172 11.14 6.53 -6.16
N LEU A 173 11.04 7.71 -6.76
CA LEU A 173 11.41 7.93 -8.16
C LEU A 173 12.91 7.72 -8.38
N THR A 174 13.75 8.15 -7.43
CA THR A 174 15.19 7.92 -7.50
C THR A 174 15.51 6.43 -7.42
N TYR A 175 14.85 5.70 -6.53
CA TYR A 175 15.01 4.25 -6.42
C TYR A 175 14.60 3.53 -7.71
N VAL A 176 13.39 3.80 -8.20
CA VAL A 176 12.88 3.22 -9.45
C VAL A 176 13.80 3.60 -10.61
N GLY A 177 14.17 4.87 -10.73
CA GLY A 177 15.06 5.37 -11.76
C GLY A 177 16.46 4.75 -11.69
N ALA A 178 17.01 4.51 -10.50
CA ALA A 178 18.30 3.85 -10.34
C ALA A 178 18.26 2.38 -10.74
N VAL A 179 17.22 1.64 -10.31
CA VAL A 179 17.07 0.21 -10.66
C VAL A 179 16.86 0.04 -12.16
N PHE A 180 15.87 0.72 -12.73
CA PHE A 180 15.59 0.61 -14.16
C PHE A 180 16.66 1.28 -15.03
N GLY A 181 17.29 2.35 -14.55
CA GLY A 181 18.43 2.98 -15.20
C GLY A 181 19.62 2.03 -15.28
N LEU A 182 19.94 1.33 -14.19
CA LEU A 182 20.99 0.31 -14.19
C LEU A 182 20.63 -0.86 -15.11
N CYS A 183 19.40 -1.38 -15.05
CA CYS A 183 18.95 -2.44 -15.95
C CYS A 183 19.05 -2.01 -17.43
N GLY A 184 18.68 -0.77 -17.74
CA GLY A 184 18.79 -0.20 -19.09
C GLY A 184 20.24 -0.10 -19.56
N VAL A 185 21.14 0.42 -18.71
CA VAL A 185 22.58 0.47 -19.01
C VAL A 185 23.13 -0.93 -19.23
N VAL A 186 22.86 -1.88 -18.34
CA VAL A 186 23.29 -3.27 -18.50
C VAL A 186 22.76 -3.84 -19.82
N SER A 187 21.48 -3.63 -20.16
CA SER A 187 20.90 -4.13 -21.40
C SER A 187 21.56 -3.57 -22.66
N LEU A 188 22.15 -2.37 -22.62
CA LEU A 188 22.85 -1.78 -23.77
C LEU A 188 24.28 -2.31 -23.95
N TYR A 189 24.94 -2.67 -22.84
CA TYR A 189 26.33 -3.14 -22.87
C TYR A 189 26.47 -4.66 -22.79
N TYR A 190 25.39 -5.38 -22.47
CA TYR A 190 25.43 -6.83 -22.37
C TYR A 190 25.57 -7.45 -23.75
N PRO A 191 26.56 -8.33 -23.98
CA PRO A 191 26.77 -8.93 -25.29
C PRO A 191 25.63 -9.89 -25.65
N ASP A 192 25.33 -9.97 -26.94
CA ASP A 192 24.35 -10.91 -27.45
C ASP A 192 24.74 -12.36 -27.19
N LYS A 193 23.71 -13.20 -27.10
CA LYS A 193 23.86 -14.63 -26.85
C LYS A 193 24.72 -15.26 -27.96
N GLN A 194 25.81 -15.91 -27.56
CA GLN A 194 26.78 -16.56 -28.46
C GLN A 194 26.26 -17.83 -29.16
N SER A 195 24.99 -18.20 -29.00
CA SER A 195 24.39 -19.36 -29.64
C SER A 195 23.41 -18.92 -30.71
N ALA A 196 23.48 -19.53 -31.89
CA ALA A 196 22.44 -19.39 -32.89
C ALA A 196 21.06 -19.77 -32.31
N PRO A 197 19.98 -19.07 -32.71
CA PRO A 197 18.63 -19.47 -32.35
C PRO A 197 18.34 -20.92 -32.76
N ARG A 198 17.52 -21.62 -31.97
CA ARG A 198 17.15 -23.00 -32.30
C ARG A 198 16.26 -23.01 -33.54
N GLU A 199 16.74 -23.68 -34.57
CA GLU A 199 15.99 -23.89 -35.81
C GLU A 199 15.19 -25.19 -35.75
N PHE A 200 14.06 -25.21 -36.44
CA PHE A 200 13.22 -26.38 -36.57
C PHE A 200 12.84 -26.65 -38.03
N PRO A 201 12.71 -27.94 -38.42
CA PRO A 201 12.33 -28.28 -39.78
C PRO A 201 10.92 -27.73 -40.10
N GLY A 202 10.82 -26.95 -41.19
CA GLY A 202 9.56 -26.36 -41.65
C GLY A 202 8.88 -25.43 -40.62
N GLY A 203 9.65 -24.84 -39.69
CA GLY A 203 9.14 -23.87 -38.71
C GLY A 203 8.04 -24.39 -37.78
N LEU A 204 7.88 -25.71 -37.68
CA LEU A 204 6.74 -26.36 -36.99
C LEU A 204 5.37 -25.83 -37.43
N GLU A 205 5.23 -25.33 -38.66
CA GLU A 205 4.00 -24.66 -39.11
C GLU A 205 2.76 -25.53 -38.93
N LYS A 206 2.86 -26.83 -39.25
CA LYS A 206 1.76 -27.79 -39.07
C LYS A 206 1.37 -27.99 -37.60
N GLU A 207 2.35 -28.02 -36.70
CA GLU A 207 2.15 -28.31 -35.28
C GLU A 207 1.74 -27.06 -34.48
N LEU A 208 2.10 -25.86 -34.97
CA LEU A 208 1.79 -24.58 -34.34
C LEU A 208 0.43 -23.99 -34.76
N GLY A 209 -0.35 -24.67 -35.60
CA GLY A 209 -1.70 -24.23 -35.98
C GLY A 209 -1.86 -23.81 -37.44
N GLY A 210 -0.90 -24.14 -38.30
CA GLY A 210 -0.98 -23.96 -39.74
C GLY A 210 -0.50 -22.59 -40.23
N PRO A 211 -0.75 -22.25 -41.51
CA PRO A 211 -0.14 -21.10 -42.20
C PRO A 211 -0.46 -19.72 -41.60
N ALA A 212 -1.48 -19.62 -40.76
CA ALA A 212 -1.89 -18.38 -40.10
C ALA A 212 -1.30 -18.21 -38.68
N ALA A 213 -0.60 -19.22 -38.15
CA ALA A 213 -0.01 -19.18 -36.83
C ALA A 213 1.43 -18.67 -36.86
N VAL A 214 1.90 -18.11 -35.73
CA VAL A 214 3.30 -17.69 -35.58
C VAL A 214 4.19 -18.93 -35.62
N ARG A 215 4.95 -19.07 -36.70
CA ARG A 215 5.90 -20.18 -36.91
C ARG A 215 7.14 -20.05 -36.04
N ALA A 216 7.78 -21.18 -35.76
CA ALA A 216 9.12 -21.20 -35.19
C ALA A 216 10.17 -20.84 -36.27
N ARG A 217 11.38 -20.45 -35.81
CA ARG A 217 12.55 -20.23 -36.67
C ARG A 217 12.87 -21.48 -37.49
N MET A 218 13.18 -21.30 -38.77
CA MET A 218 13.63 -22.36 -39.67
C MET A 218 14.98 -22.00 -40.30
N ALA A 219 15.66 -23.00 -40.86
CA ALA A 219 16.93 -22.81 -41.56
C ALA A 219 16.76 -21.82 -42.72
N GLY A 220 17.64 -20.81 -42.79
CA GLY A 220 17.63 -19.76 -43.81
C GLY A 220 16.93 -18.46 -43.40
N ASP A 221 16.32 -18.41 -42.21
CA ASP A 221 15.83 -17.15 -41.65
C ASP A 221 17.00 -16.22 -41.26
N PRO A 222 16.88 -14.89 -41.46
CA PRO A 222 17.93 -13.95 -41.08
C PRO A 222 18.20 -13.98 -39.58
N ILE A 223 19.47 -14.03 -39.20
CA ILE A 223 19.92 -13.96 -37.81
C ILE A 223 19.95 -12.47 -37.43
N GLU A 224 18.80 -11.96 -36.98
CA GLU A 224 18.71 -10.72 -36.20
C GLU A 224 19.30 -10.90 -34.80
#